data_AF-A0A418WG13-F1
#
_entry.id   AF-A0A418WG13-F1
#
_cell.length_a   1.000
_cell.length_b   1.000
_cell.length_c   1.000
_cell.angle_alpha   90.00
_cell.angle_beta   90.00
_cell.angle_gamma   90.00
#
_symmetry.space_group_name_H-M   'P 1'
#
loop_
_entity.id
_entity.type
_entity.pdbx_description
1 polymer ?
#
loop_
_entity_poly.entity_id
_entity_poly.type
_entity_poly.pdbx_seq_one_letter_code
_entity_poly.pdbx_strand_id
1 'polypeptide(L)'
;MRTVLLFLLFGVFASAAQAAELAISEIAIIPIHGGFNTVEHFAADDRTATVIRAWRGNGNAHGHYSYLVLLPLVESRGTDGEMGVVAFDDGVSPLKDTASVSPFDGERVLGALRFARAKLDGVAATVVIRADLGESDSGILADHAPVDISIYRLEQPDTGAGTTPDVFRIVSKARPTARFCNADMALTTILHLPLPADYAGGAGPSGCGD
;
A
#
# COMPACT_ATOMS: atom_id res chain seq x y z
N MET A 1 17.55 25.32 67.85
CA MET A 1 16.97 25.59 66.52
C MET A 1 17.53 24.56 65.55
N ARG A 2 16.71 23.62 65.08
CA ARG A 2 17.09 22.60 64.08
C ARG A 2 16.18 22.82 62.87
N THR A 3 16.74 23.32 61.79
CA THR A 3 16.06 23.52 60.51
C THR A 3 16.08 22.21 59.75
N VAL A 4 14.91 21.63 59.48
CA VAL A 4 14.75 20.46 58.61
C VAL A 4 14.42 20.96 57.21
N LEU A 5 15.31 20.69 56.26
CA LEU A 5 15.13 21.02 54.85
C LEU A 5 14.40 19.85 54.17
N LEU A 6 13.15 20.10 53.74
CA LEU A 6 12.32 19.12 53.04
C LEU A 6 12.59 19.22 51.53
N PHE A 7 13.31 18.25 50.97
CA PHE A 7 13.48 18.11 49.51
C PHE A 7 12.24 17.44 48.92
N LEU A 8 11.41 18.21 48.23
CA LEU A 8 10.34 17.72 47.37
C LEU A 8 10.94 17.31 46.00
N LEU A 9 11.12 16.01 45.80
CA LEU A 9 11.42 15.41 44.50
C LEU A 9 10.11 15.30 43.69
N PHE A 10 9.89 16.23 42.76
CA PHE A 10 8.87 16.09 41.71
C PHE A 10 9.38 15.10 40.66
N GLY A 11 8.88 13.86 40.70
CA GLY A 11 9.08 12.87 39.65
C GLY A 11 8.27 13.23 38.42
N VAL A 12 8.94 13.64 37.34
CA VAL A 12 8.33 13.80 36.02
C VAL A 12 8.14 12.41 35.42
N PHE A 13 6.92 11.88 35.46
CA PHE A 13 6.54 10.72 34.67
C PHE A 13 6.36 11.17 33.22
N ALA A 14 7.38 10.97 32.40
CA ALA A 14 7.25 11.08 30.96
C ALA A 14 6.49 9.84 30.45
N SER A 15 5.18 9.98 30.26
CA SER A 15 4.40 9.00 29.50
C SER A 15 4.83 9.09 28.03
N ALA A 16 5.65 8.14 27.58
CA ALA A 16 5.83 7.90 26.17
C ALA A 16 4.49 7.42 25.60
N ALA A 17 3.81 8.27 24.84
CA ALA A 17 2.65 7.86 24.04
C ALA A 17 3.16 6.88 22.98
N GLN A 18 3.00 5.59 23.25
CA GLN A 18 3.23 4.55 22.27
C GLN A 18 2.12 4.70 21.22
N ALA A 19 2.47 5.19 20.03
CA ALA A 19 1.52 5.26 18.92
C ALA A 19 0.95 3.84 18.70
N ALA A 20 -0.37 3.70 18.78
CA ALA A 20 -1.02 2.43 18.49
C ALA A 20 -0.72 2.06 17.04
N GLU A 21 -0.32 0.80 16.83
CA GLU A 21 -0.11 0.26 15.49
C GLU A 21 -1.47 0.18 14.78
N LEU A 22 -1.56 0.75 13.56
CA LEU A 22 -2.79 0.75 12.77
C LEU A 22 -3.27 -0.69 12.54
N ALA A 23 -4.47 -1.02 12.99
CA ALA A 23 -5.04 -2.35 12.81
C ALA A 23 -5.80 -2.42 11.48
N ILE A 24 -5.34 -3.28 10.56
CA ILE A 24 -6.09 -3.66 9.35
C ILE A 24 -6.81 -4.98 9.57
N SER A 25 -8.07 -5.07 9.17
CA SER A 25 -8.90 -6.28 9.28
C SER A 25 -9.94 -6.36 8.17
N GLU A 26 -10.64 -7.51 8.08
CA GLU A 26 -11.73 -7.74 7.11
C GLU A 26 -11.31 -7.42 5.66
N ILE A 27 -10.11 -7.86 5.28
CA ILE A 27 -9.55 -7.57 3.96
C ILE A 27 -10.27 -8.41 2.90
N ALA A 28 -11.01 -7.74 2.02
CA ALA A 28 -11.64 -8.32 0.84
C ALA A 28 -10.97 -7.78 -0.42
N ILE A 29 -10.23 -8.65 -1.13
CA ILE A 29 -9.49 -8.26 -2.34
C ILE A 29 -10.45 -7.86 -3.45
N ILE A 30 -10.16 -6.73 -4.09
CA ILE A 30 -10.81 -6.29 -5.32
C ILE A 30 -10.03 -6.92 -6.48
N PRO A 31 -10.60 -7.85 -7.25
CA PRO A 31 -9.90 -8.49 -8.36
C PRO A 31 -9.69 -7.47 -9.48
N ILE A 32 -8.41 -7.27 -9.87
CA ILE A 32 -8.02 -6.40 -10.97
C ILE A 32 -7.31 -7.24 -12.04
N HIS A 33 -7.92 -7.33 -13.22
CA HIS A 33 -7.32 -7.98 -14.39
C HIS A 33 -6.63 -6.97 -15.31
N GLY A 34 -5.88 -7.46 -16.30
CA GLY A 34 -5.26 -6.60 -17.31
C GLY A 34 -6.29 -5.77 -18.08
N GLY A 35 -5.97 -4.52 -18.38
CA GLY A 35 -6.86 -3.57 -19.05
C GLY A 35 -7.71 -2.75 -18.09
N PHE A 36 -8.93 -2.42 -18.51
CA PHE A 36 -9.87 -1.57 -17.78
C PHE A 36 -10.71 -2.42 -16.83
N ASN A 37 -10.85 -1.97 -15.58
CA ASN A 37 -11.65 -2.60 -14.55
C ASN A 37 -12.61 -1.56 -13.98
N THR A 38 -13.92 -1.84 -14.00
CA THR A 38 -14.92 -1.02 -13.34
C THR A 38 -15.14 -1.55 -11.92
N VAL A 39 -14.99 -0.69 -10.92
CA VAL A 39 -15.15 -1.07 -9.51
C VAL A 39 -16.21 -0.19 -8.87
N GLU A 40 -17.37 -0.79 -8.61
CA GLU A 40 -18.50 -0.10 -7.99
C GLU A 40 -18.22 0.27 -6.52
N HIS A 41 -18.88 1.33 -6.05
CA HIS A 41 -18.81 1.83 -4.68
C HIS A 41 -17.38 2.17 -4.20
N PHE A 42 -16.43 2.45 -5.10
CA PHE A 42 -14.99 2.48 -4.80
C PHE A 42 -14.59 3.55 -3.79
N ALA A 43 -15.17 4.74 -3.89
CA ALA A 43 -14.98 5.82 -2.93
C ALA A 43 -16.02 5.78 -1.80
N ALA A 44 -15.80 6.54 -0.72
CA ALA A 44 -16.71 6.55 0.43
C ALA A 44 -18.05 7.25 0.12
N ASP A 45 -18.09 8.03 -0.95
CA ASP A 45 -19.28 8.67 -1.53
C ASP A 45 -19.97 7.82 -2.62
N ASP A 46 -19.71 6.51 -2.63
CA ASP A 46 -20.25 5.53 -3.57
C ASP A 46 -19.82 5.70 -5.04
N ARG A 47 -18.90 6.61 -5.38
CA ARG A 47 -18.43 6.74 -6.78
C ARG A 47 -17.77 5.45 -7.26
N THR A 48 -18.07 5.11 -8.51
CA THR A 48 -17.47 3.99 -9.24
C THR A 48 -16.13 4.40 -9.83
N ALA A 49 -15.09 3.59 -9.61
CA ALA A 49 -13.77 3.83 -10.19
C ALA A 49 -13.55 3.04 -11.48
N THR A 50 -12.72 3.60 -12.35
CA THR A 50 -12.03 2.85 -13.40
C THR A 50 -10.59 2.61 -12.96
N VAL A 51 -10.21 1.34 -12.76
CA VAL A 51 -8.83 0.94 -12.48
C VAL A 51 -8.23 0.32 -13.74
N ILE A 52 -7.17 0.92 -14.26
CA ILE A 52 -6.46 0.44 -15.44
C ILE A 52 -5.19 -0.27 -14.97
N ARG A 53 -5.06 -1.56 -15.29
CA ARG A 53 -3.83 -2.34 -15.07
C ARG A 53 -3.14 -2.57 -16.41
N ALA A 54 -1.94 -2.03 -16.56
CA ALA A 54 -1.14 -2.15 -17.77
C ALA A 54 0.20 -2.82 -17.49
N TRP A 55 0.68 -3.63 -18.44
CA TRP A 55 2.02 -4.21 -18.39
C TRP A 55 3.04 -3.26 -19.01
N ARG A 56 4.03 -2.86 -18.22
CA ARG A 56 5.19 -2.11 -18.71
C ARG A 56 6.34 -3.07 -18.97
N GLY A 57 6.56 -3.39 -20.25
CA GLY A 57 7.74 -4.13 -20.68
C GLY A 57 9.02 -3.34 -20.45
N ASN A 58 10.09 -4.03 -20.05
CA ASN A 58 11.42 -3.44 -19.83
C ASN A 58 12.44 -3.79 -20.94
N GLY A 59 12.00 -4.46 -22.01
CA GLY A 59 12.84 -4.81 -23.17
C GLY A 59 13.58 -6.15 -23.08
N ASN A 60 13.42 -6.94 -22.01
CA ASN A 60 14.06 -8.25 -21.87
C ASN A 60 13.09 -9.39 -21.50
N ALA A 61 11.90 -9.43 -22.12
CA ALA A 61 10.82 -10.39 -21.85
C ALA A 61 10.22 -10.32 -20.42
N HIS A 62 10.64 -9.33 -19.63
CA HIS A 62 10.09 -9.05 -18.31
C HIS A 62 9.44 -7.66 -18.28
N GLY A 63 8.97 -7.28 -17.10
CA GLY A 63 8.23 -6.04 -16.90
C GLY A 63 7.61 -5.99 -15.51
N HIS A 64 6.68 -5.06 -15.35
CA HIS A 64 5.86 -4.93 -14.16
C HIS A 64 4.49 -4.38 -14.52
N TYR A 65 3.54 -4.53 -13.60
CA TYR A 65 2.25 -3.88 -13.71
C TYR A 65 2.30 -2.46 -13.16
N SER A 66 1.70 -1.56 -13.91
CA SER A 66 1.38 -0.20 -13.48
C SER A 66 -0.14 -0.04 -13.41
N TYR A 67 -0.60 0.74 -12.45
CA TYR A 67 -2.01 0.97 -12.15
C TYR A 67 -2.31 2.46 -12.24
N LEU A 68 -3.34 2.82 -12.99
CA LEU A 68 -3.96 4.15 -13.01
C LEU A 68 -5.39 4.02 -12.47
N VAL A 69 -5.76 4.88 -11.54
CA VAL A 69 -7.10 4.87 -10.94
C VAL A 69 -7.80 6.17 -11.28
N LEU A 70 -9.02 6.06 -11.79
CA LEU A 70 -9.83 7.18 -12.21
C LEU A 70 -11.15 7.19 -11.45
N LEU A 71 -11.55 8.36 -10.94
CA LEU A 71 -12.87 8.60 -10.36
C LEU A 71 -13.54 9.78 -11.08
N PRO A 72 -14.87 9.81 -11.24
CA PRO A 72 -15.56 10.98 -11.76
C PRO A 72 -15.27 12.22 -10.91
N LEU A 73 -14.93 13.35 -11.52
CA LEU A 73 -14.71 14.60 -10.80
C LEU A 73 -16.02 15.09 -10.18
N VAL A 74 -15.93 15.63 -8.95
CA VAL A 74 -17.06 16.21 -8.19
C VAL A 74 -16.96 17.74 -8.15
N GLU A 75 -16.08 18.33 -8.95
CA GLU A 75 -15.84 19.78 -8.93
C GLU A 75 -16.93 20.57 -9.66
N SER A 76 -17.27 21.74 -9.10
CA SER A 76 -18.50 22.48 -9.44
C SER A 76 -18.39 23.44 -10.63
N ARG A 77 -17.38 23.34 -11.50
CA ARG A 77 -17.26 24.26 -12.66
C ARG A 77 -16.64 23.61 -13.90
N GLY A 78 -17.50 23.15 -14.80
CA GLY A 78 -17.15 22.89 -16.20
C GLY A 78 -16.44 21.57 -16.48
N THR A 79 -16.22 20.74 -15.45
CA THR A 79 -15.63 19.40 -15.54
C THR A 79 -16.69 18.29 -15.34
N ASP A 80 -17.97 18.63 -15.48
CA ASP A 80 -19.08 17.67 -15.37
C ASP A 80 -18.89 16.53 -16.36
N GLY A 81 -18.69 15.31 -15.84
CA GLY A 81 -18.46 14.11 -16.63
C GLY A 81 -17.00 13.83 -16.99
N GLU A 82 -16.05 14.65 -16.54
CA GLU A 82 -14.63 14.34 -16.64
C GLU A 82 -14.17 13.33 -15.58
N MET A 83 -13.10 12.60 -15.92
CA MET A 83 -12.46 11.65 -15.02
C MET A 83 -11.23 12.28 -14.38
N GLY A 84 -11.19 12.27 -13.05
CA GLY A 84 -10.05 12.69 -12.24
C GLY A 84 -9.10 11.52 -12.01
N VAL A 85 -7.81 11.81 -12.05
CA VAL A 85 -6.76 10.86 -11.68
C VAL A 85 -6.64 10.83 -10.16
N VAL A 86 -6.77 9.64 -9.57
CA VAL A 86 -6.53 9.43 -8.14
C VAL A 86 -5.03 9.31 -7.92
N ALA A 87 -4.46 10.24 -7.18
CA ALA A 87 -3.02 10.26 -6.95
C ALA A 87 -2.61 9.34 -5.78
N PHE A 88 -1.32 9.01 -5.72
CA PHE A 88 -0.69 8.25 -4.66
C PHE A 88 0.30 9.12 -3.90
N ASP A 89 0.16 9.17 -2.59
CA ASP A 89 1.01 9.91 -1.66
C ASP A 89 1.70 8.97 -0.67
N ASP A 90 3.03 8.88 -0.77
CA ASP A 90 3.87 8.10 0.14
C ASP A 90 4.43 8.94 1.31
N GLY A 91 4.04 10.21 1.40
CA GLY A 91 4.41 11.16 2.43
C GLY A 91 5.82 11.73 2.30
N VAL A 92 6.60 11.32 1.29
CA VAL A 92 8.01 11.71 1.14
C VAL A 92 8.38 12.17 -0.28
N SER A 93 7.67 11.70 -1.30
CA SER A 93 7.86 12.03 -2.70
C SER A 93 6.78 13.02 -3.19
N PRO A 94 6.99 13.68 -4.34
CA PRO A 94 5.87 14.27 -5.07
C PRO A 94 4.75 13.25 -5.32
N LEU A 95 3.52 13.74 -5.41
CA LEU A 95 2.35 12.94 -5.76
C LEU A 95 2.60 12.16 -7.05
N LYS A 96 2.15 10.91 -7.08
CA LYS A 96 2.29 10.01 -8.23
C LYS A 96 0.92 9.71 -8.82
N ASP A 97 0.77 9.89 -10.12
CA ASP A 97 -0.48 9.60 -10.84
C ASP A 97 -0.70 8.10 -11.08
N THR A 98 0.34 7.28 -10.87
CA THR A 98 0.28 5.84 -11.05
C THR A 98 0.94 5.13 -9.88
N ALA A 99 0.44 3.94 -9.55
CA ALA A 99 1.15 3.01 -8.71
C ALA A 99 1.85 1.97 -9.58
N SER A 100 3.17 1.87 -9.44
CA SER A 100 3.97 0.84 -10.11
C SER A 100 4.70 0.02 -9.07
N VAL A 101 4.75 -1.29 -9.29
CA VAL A 101 5.54 -2.21 -8.47
C VAL A 101 6.90 -2.45 -9.09
N SER A 102 7.89 -2.72 -8.25
CA SER A 102 9.26 -2.98 -8.69
C SER A 102 9.31 -4.12 -9.72
N PRO A 103 10.18 -4.00 -10.75
CA PRO A 103 10.26 -4.99 -11.82
C PRO A 103 10.74 -6.34 -11.30
N PHE A 104 10.44 -7.37 -12.08
CA PHE A 104 11.12 -8.65 -11.96
C PHE A 104 12.62 -8.50 -12.25
N ASP A 105 13.49 -9.08 -11.41
CA ASP A 105 14.96 -8.96 -11.55
C ASP A 105 15.62 -10.10 -12.34
N GLY A 106 14.83 -10.99 -12.93
CA GLY A 106 15.30 -12.20 -13.61
C GLY A 106 14.94 -13.47 -12.83
N GLU A 107 14.76 -13.38 -11.51
CA GLU A 107 14.43 -14.54 -10.67
C GLU A 107 13.35 -14.26 -9.62
N ARG A 108 13.10 -13.00 -9.26
CA ARG A 108 12.17 -12.61 -8.19
C ARG A 108 11.12 -11.60 -8.64
N VAL A 109 9.90 -11.77 -8.15
CA VAL A 109 8.87 -10.71 -8.18
C VAL A 109 9.14 -9.77 -7.01
N LEU A 110 9.77 -8.63 -7.31
CA LEU A 110 10.23 -7.68 -6.30
C LEU A 110 9.11 -6.83 -5.68
N GLY A 111 7.99 -6.66 -6.36
CA GLY A 111 6.89 -5.85 -5.84
C GLY A 111 5.52 -6.45 -6.14
N ALA A 112 4.61 -6.32 -5.19
CA ALA A 112 3.23 -6.74 -5.28
C ALA A 112 2.30 -5.61 -4.83
N LEU A 113 1.15 -5.49 -5.49
CA LEU A 113 0.12 -4.50 -5.16
C LEU A 113 -1.25 -5.16 -5.23
N ARG A 114 -2.11 -4.86 -4.25
CA ARG A 114 -3.50 -5.31 -4.18
C ARG A 114 -4.41 -4.15 -3.84
N PHE A 115 -5.52 -4.03 -4.58
CA PHE A 115 -6.66 -3.23 -4.18
C PHE A 115 -7.54 -4.07 -3.27
N ALA A 116 -8.07 -3.48 -2.20
CA ALA A 116 -8.96 -4.18 -1.28
C ALA A 116 -9.98 -3.23 -0.66
N ARG A 117 -11.08 -3.81 -0.18
CA ARG A 117 -11.87 -3.23 0.90
C ARG A 117 -11.34 -3.78 2.21
N ALA A 118 -11.20 -2.93 3.22
CA ALA A 118 -10.74 -3.35 4.54
C ALA A 118 -11.33 -2.42 5.61
N LYS A 119 -11.17 -2.82 6.88
CA LYS A 119 -11.33 -1.93 8.02
C LYS A 119 -9.96 -1.50 8.53
N LEU A 120 -9.76 -0.19 8.65
CA LEU A 120 -8.61 0.44 9.28
C LEU A 120 -9.08 1.01 10.62
N ASP A 121 -8.59 0.47 11.74
CA ASP A 121 -9.07 0.78 13.10
C ASP A 121 -10.62 0.71 13.22
N GLY A 122 -11.21 -0.30 12.57
CA GLY A 122 -12.66 -0.51 12.53
C GLY A 122 -13.42 0.34 11.50
N VAL A 123 -12.78 1.30 10.84
CA VAL A 123 -13.40 2.16 9.81
C VAL A 123 -13.25 1.55 8.43
N ALA A 124 -14.36 1.34 7.72
CA ALA A 124 -14.34 0.82 6.35
C ALA A 124 -13.60 1.78 5.41
N ALA A 125 -12.75 1.22 4.55
CA ALA A 125 -11.96 1.97 3.59
C ALA A 125 -11.65 1.12 2.35
N THR A 126 -11.49 1.81 1.22
CA THR A 126 -10.77 1.27 0.07
C THR A 126 -9.29 1.51 0.29
N VAL A 127 -8.50 0.43 0.18
CA VAL A 127 -7.08 0.46 0.45
C VAL A 127 -6.28 -0.12 -0.70
N VAL A 128 -5.03 0.32 -0.79
CA VAL A 128 -3.99 -0.33 -1.56
C VAL A 128 -2.97 -0.93 -0.60
N ILE A 129 -2.75 -2.24 -0.72
CA ILE A 129 -1.76 -2.98 0.05
C ILE A 129 -0.60 -3.28 -0.89
N ARG A 130 0.59 -2.81 -0.54
CA ARG A 130 1.80 -2.94 -1.34
C ARG A 130 2.85 -3.69 -0.54
N ALA A 131 3.55 -4.62 -1.19
CA ALA A 131 4.76 -5.24 -0.66
C ALA A 131 5.90 -4.98 -1.64
N ASP A 132 7.06 -4.59 -1.13
CA ASP A 132 8.30 -4.47 -1.89
C ASP A 132 9.41 -5.26 -1.17
N LEU A 133 10.11 -6.11 -1.92
CA LEU A 133 11.31 -6.76 -1.44
C LEU A 133 12.47 -5.76 -1.47
N GLY A 134 13.23 -5.74 -0.38
CA GLY A 134 14.51 -5.04 -0.31
C GLY A 134 15.63 -5.84 -0.97
N GLU A 135 16.86 -5.41 -0.74
CA GLU A 135 18.04 -6.15 -1.18
C GLU A 135 18.28 -7.40 -0.32
N SER A 136 18.77 -8.48 -0.92
CA SER A 136 19.23 -9.67 -0.18
C SER A 136 20.62 -9.42 0.40
N ASP A 137 20.88 -9.93 1.61
CA ASP A 137 22.15 -9.71 2.30
C ASP A 137 23.31 -10.46 1.62
N SER A 138 23.00 -11.54 0.89
CA SER A 138 23.96 -12.37 0.18
C SER A 138 24.37 -11.81 -1.19
N GLY A 139 23.61 -10.86 -1.73
CA GLY A 139 23.76 -10.39 -3.12
C GLY A 139 23.42 -11.45 -4.18
N ILE A 140 22.95 -12.63 -3.77
CA ILE A 140 22.52 -13.70 -4.67
C ILE A 140 21.09 -13.39 -5.13
N LEU A 141 20.87 -13.48 -6.45
CA LEU A 141 19.54 -13.42 -7.05
C LEU A 141 18.72 -14.63 -6.55
N ALA A 142 17.40 -14.50 -6.44
CA ALA A 142 16.52 -15.50 -5.81
C ALA A 142 16.76 -15.80 -4.31
N ASP A 143 17.59 -15.05 -3.58
CA ASP A 143 17.68 -15.23 -2.12
C ASP A 143 16.59 -14.43 -1.37
N HIS A 144 16.32 -14.86 -0.14
CA HIS A 144 15.39 -14.29 0.79
C HIS A 144 15.74 -12.84 1.13
N ALA A 145 14.86 -11.92 0.75
CA ALA A 145 14.98 -10.49 1.04
C ALA A 145 14.01 -10.05 2.14
N PRO A 146 14.34 -9.01 2.92
CA PRO A 146 13.35 -8.35 3.78
C PRO A 146 12.23 -7.77 2.92
N VAL A 147 11.04 -7.63 3.50
CA VAL A 147 9.88 -7.06 2.82
C VAL A 147 9.38 -5.83 3.57
N ASP A 148 9.13 -4.75 2.84
CA ASP A 148 8.41 -3.59 3.32
C ASP A 148 6.95 -3.69 2.86
N ILE A 149 6.02 -3.66 3.81
CA ILE A 149 4.57 -3.64 3.54
C ILE A 149 4.04 -2.25 3.83
N SER A 150 3.37 -1.66 2.84
CA SER A 150 2.74 -0.35 2.94
C SER A 150 1.24 -0.46 2.68
N ILE A 151 0.44 0.20 3.51
CA ILE A 151 -1.01 0.30 3.34
C ILE A 151 -1.35 1.75 3.04
N TYR A 152 -2.05 1.97 1.94
CA TYR A 152 -2.56 3.27 1.53
C TYR A 152 -4.08 3.26 1.66
N ARG A 153 -4.65 4.34 2.20
CA ARG A 153 -6.08 4.57 2.30
C ARG A 153 -6.51 5.55 1.23
N LEU A 154 -7.60 5.27 0.53
CA LEU A 154 -8.26 6.26 -0.31
C LEU A 154 -8.89 7.33 0.59
N GLU A 155 -8.44 8.56 0.42
CA GLU A 155 -8.94 9.74 1.10
C GLU A 155 -9.54 10.72 0.10
N GLN A 156 -10.59 11.39 0.55
CA GLN A 156 -11.30 12.42 -0.20
C GLN A 156 -11.18 13.72 0.63
N PRO A 157 -10.01 14.38 0.62
CA PRO A 157 -9.83 15.59 1.42
C PRO A 157 -10.84 16.65 0.98
N ASP A 158 -11.27 17.51 1.92
CA ASP A 158 -12.19 18.62 1.63
C ASP A 158 -11.71 19.40 0.40
N THR A 159 -12.63 19.69 -0.51
CA THR A 159 -12.38 20.28 -1.84
C THR A 159 -12.04 21.77 -1.75
N GLY A 160 -10.92 22.10 -1.10
CA GLY A 160 -10.36 23.44 -1.04
C GLY A 160 -9.59 23.79 -2.32
N ALA A 161 -9.47 25.09 -2.62
CA ALA A 161 -8.62 25.51 -3.73
C ALA A 161 -7.17 25.03 -3.51
N GLY A 162 -6.60 24.32 -4.48
CA GLY A 162 -5.23 23.79 -4.43
C GLY A 162 -5.07 22.43 -3.74
N THR A 163 -6.17 21.74 -3.40
CA THR A 163 -6.12 20.35 -2.93
C THR A 163 -6.25 19.38 -4.10
N THR A 164 -5.46 18.31 -4.12
CA THR A 164 -5.70 17.19 -5.03
C THR A 164 -6.93 16.42 -4.56
N PRO A 165 -8.01 16.37 -5.36
CA PRO A 165 -9.15 15.51 -5.05
C PRO A 165 -8.73 14.05 -5.16
N ASP A 166 -9.25 13.20 -4.28
CA ASP A 166 -9.01 11.75 -4.25
C ASP A 166 -7.54 11.32 -4.25
N VAL A 167 -7.03 10.93 -3.08
CA VAL A 167 -5.63 10.49 -2.92
C VAL A 167 -5.57 9.20 -2.12
N PHE A 168 -4.81 8.23 -2.61
CA PHE A 168 -4.31 7.14 -1.79
C PHE A 168 -3.15 7.63 -0.92
N ARG A 169 -3.41 7.91 0.37
CA ARG A 169 -2.37 8.29 1.34
C ARG A 169 -1.89 7.10 2.12
N ILE A 170 -0.58 7.02 2.33
CA ILE A 170 -0.01 6.00 3.19
C ILE A 170 -0.46 6.19 4.64
N VAL A 171 -0.94 5.11 5.26
CA VAL A 171 -1.45 5.09 6.64
C VAL A 171 -0.68 4.12 7.53
N SER A 172 -0.01 3.13 6.94
CA SER A 172 0.85 2.21 7.68
C SER A 172 2.03 1.75 6.84
N LYS A 173 3.17 1.56 7.52
CA LYS A 173 4.39 0.93 7.01
C LYS A 173 4.83 -0.10 8.05
N ALA A 174 5.05 -1.33 7.61
CA ALA A 174 5.59 -2.38 8.44
C ALA A 174 6.76 -3.04 7.71
N ARG A 175 7.76 -3.47 8.48
CA ARG A 175 8.87 -4.29 7.99
C ARG A 175 8.95 -5.57 8.81
N PRO A 176 8.18 -6.61 8.45
CA PRO A 176 8.20 -7.88 9.16
C PRO A 176 9.59 -8.50 9.17
N THR A 177 9.87 -9.34 10.17
CA THR A 177 11.16 -10.04 10.29
C THR A 177 11.30 -11.20 9.31
N ALA A 178 10.17 -11.73 8.82
CA ALA A 178 10.14 -12.77 7.80
C ALA A 178 10.72 -12.26 6.47
N ARG A 179 11.42 -13.13 5.76
CA ARG A 179 12.09 -12.84 4.49
C ARG A 179 11.49 -13.68 3.38
N PHE A 180 11.46 -13.15 2.16
CA PHE A 180 10.76 -13.74 1.01
C PHE A 180 11.57 -13.59 -0.28
N CYS A 181 11.34 -14.50 -1.22
CA CYS A 181 11.82 -14.39 -2.60
C CYS A 181 10.76 -13.76 -3.53
N ASN A 182 9.52 -13.68 -3.07
CA ASN A 182 8.40 -13.19 -3.88
C ASN A 182 7.46 -12.31 -3.03
N ALA A 183 7.20 -11.09 -3.49
CA ALA A 183 6.35 -10.13 -2.79
C ALA A 183 4.88 -10.57 -2.66
N ASP A 184 4.33 -11.31 -3.62
CA ASP A 184 2.97 -11.85 -3.51
C ASP A 184 2.88 -12.92 -2.41
N MET A 185 3.92 -13.73 -2.24
CA MET A 185 3.99 -14.71 -1.17
C MET A 185 4.15 -14.05 0.21
N ALA A 186 4.85 -12.92 0.28
CA ALA A 186 4.93 -12.12 1.50
C ALA A 186 3.53 -11.66 1.95
N LEU A 187 2.74 -11.10 1.05
CA LEU A 187 1.36 -10.70 1.33
C LEU A 187 0.47 -11.89 1.73
N THR A 188 0.66 -13.03 1.08
CA THR A 188 -0.07 -14.27 1.40
C THR A 188 0.27 -14.77 2.79
N THR A 189 1.55 -14.77 3.16
CA THR A 189 2.02 -15.33 4.43
C THR A 189 1.74 -14.40 5.61
N ILE A 190 1.95 -13.09 5.44
CA ILE A 190 1.85 -12.12 6.54
C ILE A 190 0.40 -11.67 6.74
N LEU A 191 -0.33 -11.42 5.65
CA LEU A 191 -1.67 -10.85 5.69
C LEU A 191 -2.76 -11.86 5.28
N HIS A 192 -2.41 -13.11 5.03
CA HIS A 192 -3.35 -14.18 4.64
C HIS A 192 -4.16 -13.84 3.38
N LEU A 193 -3.58 -13.06 2.47
CA LEU A 193 -4.23 -12.69 1.21
C LEU A 193 -4.11 -13.84 0.20
N PRO A 194 -5.12 -14.06 -0.65
CA PRO A 194 -5.00 -15.05 -1.71
C PRO A 194 -3.91 -14.65 -2.72
N LEU A 195 -3.21 -15.66 -3.25
CA LEU A 195 -2.31 -15.48 -4.38
C LEU A 195 -3.09 -14.97 -5.60
N PRO A 196 -2.47 -14.12 -6.43
CA PRO A 196 -3.11 -13.63 -7.65
C PRO A 196 -3.18 -14.76 -8.68
N ALA A 197 -4.14 -14.69 -9.60
CA ALA A 197 -4.33 -15.72 -10.63
C ALA A 197 -3.11 -15.89 -11.56
N ASP A 198 -2.32 -14.82 -11.71
CA ASP A 198 -1.09 -14.76 -12.51
C ASP A 198 0.18 -14.82 -11.65
N TYR A 199 0.10 -15.48 -10.48
CA TYR A 199 1.26 -15.72 -9.63
C TYR A 199 2.41 -16.40 -10.38
N ALA A 200 3.60 -15.82 -10.27
CA ALA A 200 4.82 -16.30 -10.91
C ALA A 200 5.95 -16.46 -9.87
N GLY A 201 5.88 -17.51 -9.05
CA GLY A 201 6.90 -17.84 -8.06
C GLY A 201 6.88 -19.32 -7.66
N GLY A 202 7.81 -19.73 -6.80
CA GLY A 202 7.89 -21.11 -6.32
C GLY A 202 6.77 -21.44 -5.32
N ALA A 203 6.46 -22.73 -5.18
CA ALA A 203 5.39 -23.21 -4.30
C ALA A 203 5.78 -23.21 -2.79
N GLY A 204 7.05 -22.94 -2.48
CA GLY A 204 7.55 -22.88 -1.11
C GLY A 204 6.96 -21.69 -0.31
N PRO A 205 7.05 -21.73 1.03
CA PRO A 205 6.39 -20.75 1.92
C PRO A 205 6.94 -19.32 1.79
N SER A 206 8.13 -19.16 1.22
CA SER A 206 8.77 -17.86 0.94
C SER A 206 8.68 -17.45 -0.54
N GLY A 207 8.10 -18.32 -1.39
CA GLY A 207 7.96 -18.11 -2.83
C GLY A 207 9.24 -18.35 -3.64
N CYS A 208 10.27 -18.93 -3.02
CA CYS A 208 11.50 -19.34 -3.69
C CYS A 208 11.26 -20.64 -4.47
N GLY A 209 11.95 -20.81 -5.62
CA GLY A 209 12.01 -22.10 -6.32
C GLY A 209 12.98 -23.02 -5.59
N ASP A 210 12.55 -24.24 -5.31
CA ASP A 210 13.44 -25.32 -4.83
C ASP A 210 14.31 -25.87 -5.97
#